data_AF-A0A2U9IW28-F1
#
_entry.id   AF-A0A2U9IW28-F1
#
_cell.length_a   1.000
_cell.length_b   1.000
_cell.length_c   1.000
_cell.angle_alpha   90.00
_cell.angle_beta   90.00
_cell.angle_gamma   90.00
#
_symmetry.space_group_name_H-M   'P 1'
#
loop_
_entity.id
_entity.type
_entity.pdbx_description
1 polymer ?
#
loop_
_entity_poly.entity_id
_entity_poly.type
_entity_poly.pdbx_seq_one_letter_code
_entity_poly.pdbx_strand_id
1 'polypeptide(L)' 'MVSEKRWDTFTWFVIVAPLVGFFIMTLILSEYLNNFAPWRSVVPVILGFGVFFLLVGIFLRTKFGRMAL' A
#
# COMPACT_ATOMS: atom_id res chain seq x y z
N MET A 1 19.99 14.03 -15.96
CA MET A 1 19.90 12.63 -16.45
C MET A 1 20.15 11.56 -15.36
N VAL A 2 21.38 11.24 -14.91
CA VAL A 2 21.58 10.17 -13.89
C VAL A 2 21.02 10.55 -12.52
N SER A 3 21.12 11.83 -12.14
CA SER A 3 20.61 12.37 -10.87
C SER A 3 19.08 12.28 -10.77
N GLU A 4 18.35 12.76 -11.78
CA GLU A 4 16.87 12.73 -11.80
C GLU A 4 16.30 11.32 -11.73
N LYS A 5 16.91 10.36 -12.45
CA LYS A 5 16.42 8.98 -12.48
C LYS A 5 16.57 8.29 -11.11
N ARG A 6 17.67 8.57 -10.40
CA ARG A 6 17.87 8.11 -9.01
C ARG A 6 16.89 8.76 -8.05
N TRP A 7 16.62 10.06 -8.22
CA TRP A 7 15.68 10.80 -7.38
C TRP A 7 14.24 10.31 -7.54
N ASP A 8 13.80 10.06 -8.79
CA ASP A 8 12.47 9.52 -9.07
C ASP A 8 12.31 8.11 -8.50
N THR A 9 13.33 7.26 -8.62
CA THR A 9 13.34 5.90 -8.05
C THR A 9 13.26 5.93 -6.52
N PHE A 10 14.03 6.82 -5.88
CA PHE A 10 14.03 6.98 -4.44
C PHE A 10 12.68 7.46 -3.91
N THR A 11 12.10 8.51 -4.51
CA THR A 11 10.76 8.99 -4.13
C THR A 11 9.68 7.96 -4.40
N TRP A 12 9.81 7.14 -5.45
CA TRP A 12 8.92 6.01 -5.67
C TRP A 12 9.00 4.98 -4.54
N PHE A 13 10.22 4.60 -4.15
CA PHE A 13 10.44 3.66 -3.07
C PHE A 13 9.90 4.17 -1.73
N VAL A 14 10.18 5.44 -1.37
CA VAL A 14 9.73 6.05 -0.12
C VAL A 14 8.20 6.09 0.00
N ILE A 15 7.48 6.19 -1.12
CA ILE A 15 6.01 6.25 -1.11
C ILE A 15 5.41 4.85 -1.19
N VAL A 16 5.94 3.98 -2.04
CA VAL A 16 5.33 2.65 -2.29
C VAL A 16 5.75 1.63 -1.24
N ALA A 17 6.96 1.70 -0.68
CA ALA A 17 7.40 0.74 0.33
C ALA A 17 6.53 0.76 1.60
N PRO A 18 6.12 1.92 2.18
CA PRO A 18 5.19 1.95 3.30
C PRO A 18 3.80 1.40 2.95
N LEU A 19 3.30 1.64 1.73
CA LEU A 19 2.02 1.10 1.28
C LEU A 19 2.05 -0.42 1.18
N VAL A 20 3.14 -0.97 0.63
CA VAL A 20 3.36 -2.42 0.56
C VAL A 20 3.51 -3.00 1.97
N GLY A 21 4.27 -2.33 2.86
CA GLY A 21 4.41 -2.74 4.26
C GLY A 21 3.07 -2.78 4.99
N PHE A 22 2.24 -1.74 4.83
CA PHE A 22 0.88 -1.70 5.36
C PHE A 22 0.01 -2.83 4.80
N PHE A 23 0.09 -3.10 3.51
CA PHE A 23 -0.65 -4.21 2.88
C PHE A 23 -0.24 -5.56 3.44
N ILE A 24 1.07 -5.82 3.60
CA ILE A 24 1.58 -7.06 4.21
C ILE A 24 1.06 -7.22 5.64
N MET A 25 1.12 -6.16 6.47
CA MET A 25 0.56 -6.19 7.81
C MET A 25 -0.95 -6.48 7.81
N THR A 26 -1.67 -5.94 6.82
CA THR A 26 -3.10 -6.18 6.63
C THR A 26 -3.37 -7.66 6.33
N LEU A 27 -2.55 -8.31 5.50
CA LEU A 27 -2.66 -9.75 5.21
C LEU A 27 -2.44 -10.60 6.46
N ILE A 28 -1.38 -10.32 7.23
CA ILE A 28 -1.05 -11.03 8.47
C ILE A 28 -2.19 -10.89 9.48
N LEU A 29 -2.70 -9.67 9.67
CA LEU A 29 -3.83 -9.42 10.56
C LEU A 29 -5.09 -10.16 10.09
N SER A 30 -5.35 -10.16 8.78
CA SER A 30 -6.50 -10.85 8.19
C SER A 30 -6.46 -12.35 8.44
N GLU A 31 -5.29 -12.97 8.31
CA GLU A 31 -5.09 -14.39 8.62
C GLU A 31 -5.30 -14.68 10.11
N TYR A 32 -4.78 -13.84 10.99
CA TYR A 32 -5.02 -13.94 12.44
C TYR A 32 -6.52 -13.87 12.77
N LEU A 33 -7.23 -12.87 12.23
CA LEU A 33 -8.66 -12.68 12.49
C LEU A 33 -9.54 -13.76 11.86
N ASN A 34 -9.12 -14.36 10.74
CA ASN A 34 -9.84 -15.46 10.12
C ASN A 34 -9.88 -16.72 11.02
N ASN A 35 -8.82 -16.91 11.81
CA ASN A 35 -8.73 -17.97 12.81
C ASN A 35 -9.46 -17.64 14.12
N PHE A 36 -9.84 -16.37 14.33
CA PHE A 36 -10.57 -15.91 15.51
C PHE A 36 -12.07 -15.77 15.20
N ALA A 37 -12.88 -16.77 15.59
CA ALA A 37 -14.29 -16.90 15.19
C ALA A 37 -15.14 -15.61 15.31
N PRO A 38 -15.02 -14.76 16.36
CA PRO A 38 -15.77 -13.51 16.45
C PRO A 38 -15.48 -12.47 15.36
N TRP A 39 -14.27 -12.47 14.80
CA TRP A 39 -13.80 -11.42 13.88
C TRP A 39 -13.67 -11.89 12.42
N ARG A 40 -14.02 -13.14 12.12
CA ARG A 40 -13.93 -13.66 10.74
C ARG A 40 -14.76 -12.83 9.74
N SER A 41 -15.89 -12.30 10.16
CA SER A 41 -16.78 -11.49 9.31
C SER A 41 -16.16 -10.18 8.84
N VAL A 42 -15.17 -9.63 9.55
CA VAL A 42 -14.52 -8.36 9.18
C VAL A 42 -13.33 -8.55 8.24
N VAL A 43 -12.83 -9.78 8.07
CA VAL A 43 -11.67 -10.11 7.22
C VAL A 43 -11.83 -9.58 5.78
N PRO A 44 -12.97 -9.78 5.08
CA PRO A 44 -13.12 -9.25 3.72
C PRO A 44 -13.03 -7.73 3.64
N VAL A 45 -13.51 -7.03 4.69
CA VAL A 45 -13.49 -5.56 4.77
C VAL A 45 -12.05 -5.06 4.91
N ILE A 46 -11.28 -5.68 5.81
CA ILE A 46 -9.87 -5.34 6.07
C ILE A 46 -9.02 -5.58 4.81
N LEU A 47 -9.20 -6.72 4.15
CA LEU A 47 -8.55 -7.01 2.86
C LEU A 47 -8.94 -5.98 1.79
N GLY A 48 -10.22 -5.62 1.72
CA GLY A 48 -10.72 -4.57 0.82
C GLY A 48 -10.02 -3.23 1.05
N PHE A 49 -9.87 -2.82 2.31
CA PHE A 49 -9.11 -1.60 2.66
C PHE A 49 -7.64 -1.71 2.25
N GLY A 50 -6.98 -2.83 2.55
CA GLY A 50 -5.58 -3.04 2.17
C GLY A 50 -5.36 -2.88 0.67
N VAL A 51 -6.21 -3.53 -0.15
CA VAL A 51 -6.16 -3.42 -1.62
C VAL A 51 -6.47 -1.99 -2.06
N PHE A 52 -7.51 -1.37 -1.52
CA PHE A 52 -7.91 -0.01 -1.88
C PHE A 52 -6.78 1.00 -1.64
N PHE A 53 -6.17 1.00 -0.45
CA PHE A 53 -5.10 1.93 -0.12
C PHE A 53 -3.84 1.70 -0.97
N LEU A 54 -3.50 0.44 -1.26
CA LEU A 54 -2.37 0.13 -2.13
C LEU A 54 -2.60 0.66 -3.56
N LEU A 55 -3.76 0.37 -4.14
CA LEU A 55 -4.09 0.79 -5.51
C LEU A 55 -4.23 2.31 -5.62
N VAL A 56 -4.95 2.94 -4.69
CA VAL A 56 -5.12 4.39 -4.67
C VAL A 56 -3.79 5.09 -4.43
N GLY A 57 -2.95 4.59 -3.51
CA GLY A 57 -1.63 5.16 -3.26
C GLY A 57 -0.71 5.11 -4.49
N ILE A 58 -0.66 3.96 -5.18
CA ILE A 58 0.09 3.81 -6.44
C ILE A 58 -0.49 4.71 -7.54
N PHE A 59 -1.82 4.79 -7.66
CA PHE A 59 -2.48 5.65 -8.63
C PHE A 59 -2.17 7.12 -8.39
N LEU A 60 -2.27 7.58 -7.14
CA LEU A 60 -1.99 8.96 -6.76
C LEU A 60 -0.53 9.32 -7.04
N ARG A 61 0.42 8.43 -6.72
CA ARG A 61 1.84 8.64 -7.08
C ARG A 61 2.03 8.72 -8.60
N THR A 62 1.43 7.81 -9.35
CA THR A 62 1.57 7.77 -10.82
C THR A 62 0.99 9.03 -11.48
N LYS A 63 -0.17 9.50 -11.02
CA LYS A 63 -0.89 10.63 -11.63
C LYS A 63 -0.42 11.99 -11.13
N PHE A 64 -0.20 12.15 -9.82
CA PHE A 64 0.11 13.44 -9.19
C PHE A 64 1.57 13.58 -8.78
N GLY A 65 2.32 12.48 -8.67
CA GLY A 65 3.72 12.53 -8.27
C GLY A 65 4.65 13.24 -9.26
N ARG A 66 4.22 13.46 -10.50
CA ARG A 66 4.93 14.28 -11.50
C ARG A 66 4.58 15.77 -11.42
N MET A 67 3.57 16.17 -10.63
CA MET A 67 3.19 17.58 -10.43
C MET A 67 3.87 18.22 -9.20
N ALA A 68 4.54 17.41 -8.36
CA ALA A 68 5.28 17.87 -7.18
C ALA A 68 6.80 17.99 -7.42
N LEU A 69 7.25 17.79 -8.66
CA LEU A 69 8.61 18.03 -9.15
C LEU A 69 8.55 19.08 -10.26
#